data_AF-A0A8T3QU01-F1
#
_entry.id   AF-A0A8T3QU01-F1
#
_cell.length_a   1.000
_cell.length_b   1.000
_cell.length_c   1.000
_cell.angle_alpha   90.00
_cell.angle_beta   90.00
_cell.angle_gamma   90.00
#
_symmetry.space_group_name_H-M   'P 1'
#
loop_
_entity.id
_entity.type
_entity.pdbx_description
1 polymer ?
#
loop_
_entity_poly.entity_id
_entity_poly.type
_entity_poly.pdbx_seq_one_letter_code
_entity_poly.pdbx_strand_id
1 'polypeptide(L)'
;MEDWLPTLRTLIAVGLALLLVMLRLEAPRFNAAEYDDTINGEAPSFRRRIAWYAIGIMLVVAIFLVHPAPDIDFALGAGDRPQALIYGFLYAAVGTAIALGLAYWRYRRLRFPDVLSYPGALLNSVVTAIVDEVAFRGVVLGLLLITGLEPTAANVIQALLYALATRLGAPGRNRWMLIMAIGLGLAGGWVTAVTGGIAAAFLGHAATRFAVFLSTGHAGQFLPRGREVEEIEATRRPPKGWRVIGPRGSAPPDR
;
A
#
# COMPACT_ATOMS: atom_id res chain seq x y z
N MET A 1 -6.34 -44.36 -1.32
CA MET A 1 -5.85 -43.47 -2.40
C MET A 1 -6.74 -42.26 -2.35
N GLU A 2 -6.45 -41.25 -1.52
CA GLU A 2 -5.90 -39.97 -2.00
C GLU A 2 -5.50 -39.03 -0.83
N ASP A 3 -5.13 -39.56 0.34
CA ASP A 3 -4.83 -38.73 1.54
C ASP A 3 -3.71 -37.70 1.35
N TRP A 4 -2.88 -37.84 0.30
CA TRP A 4 -1.81 -36.89 -0.03
C TRP A 4 -2.26 -35.73 -0.93
N LEU A 5 -3.41 -35.82 -1.60
CA LEU A 5 -3.88 -34.80 -2.53
C LEU A 5 -4.19 -33.46 -1.83
N PRO A 6 -4.86 -33.42 -0.66
CA PRO A 6 -5.05 -32.17 0.09
C PRO A 6 -3.71 -31.52 0.47
N THR A 7 -2.76 -32.31 0.98
CA THR A 7 -1.43 -31.83 1.36
C THR A 7 -0.69 -31.23 0.17
N LEU A 8 -0.69 -31.90 -0.98
CA LEU A 8 -0.06 -31.38 -2.20
C LEU A 8 -0.70 -30.05 -2.63
N ARG A 9 -2.03 -29.97 -2.61
CA ARG A 9 -2.78 -28.75 -2.95
C ARG A 9 -2.45 -27.59 -2.00
N THR A 10 -2.34 -27.86 -0.70
CA THR A 10 -1.88 -26.86 0.28
C THR A 10 -0.45 -26.39 -0.02
N LEU A 11 0.49 -27.30 -0.30
CA LEU A 11 1.87 -26.94 -0.64
C LEU A 11 1.95 -26.10 -1.92
N ILE A 12 1.17 -26.43 -2.96
CA ILE A 12 1.09 -25.63 -4.19
C ILE A 12 0.56 -24.22 -3.89
N ALA A 13 -0.52 -24.12 -3.12
CA ALA A 13 -1.10 -22.83 -2.74
C ALA A 13 -0.12 -21.97 -1.92
N VAL A 14 0.63 -22.58 -1.00
CA VAL A 14 1.71 -21.90 -0.27
C VAL A 14 2.79 -21.40 -1.23
N GLY A 15 3.21 -22.22 -2.21
CA GLY A 15 4.15 -21.81 -3.24
C GLY A 15 3.65 -20.61 -4.06
N LEU A 16 2.38 -20.62 -4.48
CA LEU A 16 1.74 -19.50 -5.18
C LEU A 16 1.68 -18.22 -4.33
N ALA A 17 1.44 -18.37 -3.02
CA ALA A 17 1.42 -17.24 -2.10
C ALA A 17 2.81 -16.64 -1.86
N LEU A 18 3.85 -17.48 -1.76
CA LEU A 18 5.23 -17.00 -1.71
C LEU A 18 5.59 -16.26 -3.00
N LEU A 19 5.07 -16.70 -4.16
CA LEU A 19 5.20 -15.94 -5.41
C LEU A 19 4.46 -14.59 -5.35
N LEU A 20 3.32 -14.46 -4.68
CA LEU A 20 2.69 -13.15 -4.43
C LEU A 20 3.58 -12.24 -3.57
N VAL A 21 4.21 -12.78 -2.51
CA VAL A 21 5.16 -12.03 -1.69
C VAL A 21 6.38 -11.59 -2.51
N MET A 22 6.90 -12.45 -3.39
CA MET A 22 7.96 -12.10 -4.33
C MET A 22 7.50 -11.03 -5.34
N LEU A 23 6.28 -11.17 -5.88
CA LEU A 23 5.69 -10.18 -6.78
C LEU A 23 5.56 -8.81 -6.09
N ARG A 24 5.30 -8.79 -4.78
CA ARG A 24 5.33 -7.55 -3.98
C ARG A 24 6.72 -6.96 -3.88
N LEU A 25 7.74 -7.77 -3.59
CA LEU A 25 9.14 -7.30 -3.54
C LEU A 25 9.63 -6.72 -4.88
N GLU A 26 9.07 -7.21 -5.98
CA GLU A 26 9.36 -6.81 -7.36
C GLU A 26 8.46 -5.67 -7.87
N ALA A 27 7.46 -5.26 -7.10
CA ALA A 27 6.53 -4.18 -7.48
C ALA A 27 7.21 -2.89 -7.98
N PRO A 28 8.39 -2.46 -7.46
CA PRO A 28 9.10 -1.31 -8.01
C PRO A 28 9.50 -1.48 -9.48
N ARG A 29 9.91 -2.68 -9.90
CA ARG A 29 10.30 -2.95 -11.29
C ARG A 29 9.11 -2.85 -12.26
N PHE A 30 7.90 -3.06 -11.74
CA PHE A 30 6.66 -2.98 -12.49
C PHE A 30 5.97 -1.61 -12.43
N ASN A 31 6.56 -0.62 -11.74
CA ASN A 31 5.90 0.66 -11.43
C ASN A 31 4.55 0.46 -10.71
N ALA A 32 4.45 -0.58 -9.88
CA ALA A 32 3.29 -0.92 -9.05
C ALA A 32 3.63 -0.84 -7.55
N ALA A 33 4.85 -0.41 -7.21
CA ALA A 33 5.27 -0.24 -5.83
C ALA A 33 4.39 0.77 -5.09
N GLU A 34 4.26 0.49 -3.81
CA GLU A 34 3.51 1.33 -2.89
C GLU A 34 4.08 2.73 -2.81
N TYR A 35 3.22 3.68 -3.17
CA TYR A 35 3.53 5.09 -3.21
C TYR A 35 4.68 5.44 -4.18
N ASP A 36 4.90 4.68 -5.27
CA ASP A 36 6.07 4.88 -6.15
C ASP A 36 5.71 5.31 -7.59
N ASP A 37 4.59 6.02 -7.78
CA ASP A 37 4.11 6.37 -9.12
C ASP A 37 5.01 7.40 -9.85
N THR A 38 6.05 7.94 -9.22
CA THR A 38 7.06 8.82 -9.86
C THR A 38 8.46 8.54 -9.32
N ILE A 39 9.12 7.49 -9.80
CA ILE A 39 10.56 7.32 -9.59
C ILE A 39 11.28 8.31 -10.52
N ASN A 40 11.97 9.29 -9.97
CA ASN A 40 12.80 10.26 -10.71
C ASN A 40 12.04 11.14 -11.74
N GLY A 41 10.73 11.32 -11.61
CA GLY A 41 9.93 12.19 -12.47
C GLY A 41 9.50 11.60 -13.82
N GLU A 42 9.80 10.32 -14.08
CA GLU A 42 9.29 9.62 -15.27
C GLU A 42 7.89 9.05 -15.02
N ALA A 43 7.03 9.11 -16.04
CA ALA A 43 5.70 8.54 -15.99
C ALA A 43 5.77 7.00 -15.94
N PRO A 44 4.96 6.35 -15.08
CA PRO A 44 5.01 4.91 -14.91
C PRO A 44 4.60 4.20 -16.20
N SER A 45 5.34 3.15 -16.57
CA SER A 45 5.02 2.37 -17.76
C SER A 45 3.70 1.60 -17.58
N PHE A 46 2.64 2.04 -18.26
CA PHE A 46 1.31 1.44 -18.18
C PHE A 46 1.33 -0.09 -18.38
N ARG A 47 2.08 -0.58 -19.37
CA ARG A 47 2.17 -2.02 -19.68
C ARG A 47 2.69 -2.86 -18.51
N ARG A 48 3.74 -2.39 -17.81
CA ARG A 48 4.30 -3.14 -16.67
C ARG A 48 3.34 -3.13 -15.49
N ARG A 49 2.66 -2.01 -15.26
CA ARG A 49 1.65 -1.89 -14.20
C ARG A 49 0.48 -2.85 -14.43
N ILE A 50 -0.04 -2.92 -15.67
CA ILE A 50 -1.07 -3.90 -16.05
C ILE A 50 -0.57 -5.35 -15.92
N ALA A 51 0.67 -5.64 -16.31
CA ALA A 51 1.24 -6.97 -16.13
C ALA A 51 1.29 -7.38 -14.65
N TRP A 52 1.69 -6.47 -13.75
CA TRP A 52 1.69 -6.72 -12.31
C TRP A 52 0.28 -6.98 -11.77
N TYR A 53 -0.73 -6.20 -12.20
CA TYR A 53 -2.13 -6.45 -11.85
C TYR A 53 -2.60 -7.83 -12.32
N ALA A 54 -2.33 -8.17 -13.59
CA ALA A 54 -2.77 -9.43 -14.17
C ALA A 54 -2.13 -10.63 -13.45
N ILE A 55 -0.82 -10.59 -13.20
CA ILE A 55 -0.10 -11.67 -12.51
C ILE A 55 -0.60 -11.78 -11.05
N GLY A 56 -0.74 -10.65 -10.35
CA GLY A 56 -1.22 -10.63 -8.97
C GLY A 56 -2.61 -11.23 -8.83
N ILE A 57 -3.57 -10.76 -9.64
CA ILE A 57 -4.94 -11.30 -9.63
C ILE A 57 -4.99 -12.77 -10.05
N MET A 58 -4.21 -13.17 -11.06
CA MET A 58 -4.13 -14.57 -11.49
C MET A 58 -3.63 -15.47 -10.35
N LEU A 59 -2.59 -15.06 -9.64
CA LEU A 59 -2.06 -15.81 -8.49
C LEU A 59 -3.06 -15.89 -7.34
N VAL A 60 -3.76 -14.79 -7.04
CA VAL A 60 -4.85 -14.79 -6.04
C VAL A 60 -5.92 -15.82 -6.42
N VAL A 61 -6.43 -15.76 -7.66
CA VAL A 61 -7.45 -16.71 -8.16
C VAL A 61 -6.93 -18.15 -8.12
N ALA A 62 -5.67 -18.38 -8.50
CA ALA A 62 -5.07 -19.71 -8.46
C ALA A 62 -5.02 -20.28 -7.03
N ILE A 63 -4.69 -19.46 -6.02
CA ILE A 63 -4.72 -19.89 -4.61
C ILE A 63 -6.14 -20.31 -4.20
N PHE A 64 -7.15 -19.50 -4.55
CA PHE A 64 -8.55 -19.81 -4.26
C PHE A 64 -9.03 -21.12 -4.90
N LEU A 65 -8.56 -21.44 -6.10
CA LEU A 65 -8.96 -22.66 -6.81
C LEU A 65 -8.19 -23.89 -6.34
N VAL A 66 -6.91 -23.73 -6.00
CA VAL A 66 -6.03 -24.85 -5.67
C VAL A 66 -6.17 -25.24 -4.20
N HIS A 67 -6.21 -24.29 -3.26
CA HIS A 67 -6.21 -24.59 -1.84
C HIS A 67 -7.52 -25.31 -1.42
N PRO A 68 -7.48 -26.34 -0.55
CA PRO A 68 -8.68 -27.09 -0.16
C PRO A 68 -9.67 -26.29 0.71
N ALA A 69 -9.18 -25.42 1.58
CA ALA A 69 -10.01 -24.60 2.49
C ALA A 69 -9.43 -23.17 2.68
N PRO A 70 -9.40 -22.34 1.61
CA PRO A 70 -8.70 -21.05 1.64
C PRO A 70 -9.31 -20.02 2.62
N ASP A 71 -10.61 -20.11 2.88
CA ASP A 71 -11.35 -19.28 3.81
C ASP A 71 -11.04 -19.61 5.28
N ILE A 72 -10.79 -20.90 5.58
CA ILE A 72 -10.48 -21.37 6.94
C ILE A 72 -9.00 -21.16 7.25
N ASP A 73 -8.12 -21.67 6.40
CA ASP A 73 -6.68 -21.75 6.70
C ASP A 73 -5.97 -20.41 6.47
N PHE A 74 -6.45 -19.61 5.52
CA PHE A 74 -5.83 -18.35 5.11
C PHE A 74 -6.79 -17.15 5.24
N ALA A 75 -7.94 -17.28 5.91
CA ALA A 75 -8.92 -16.19 6.05
C ALA A 75 -9.29 -15.52 4.71
N LEU A 76 -9.20 -16.24 3.58
CA LEU A 76 -9.45 -15.72 2.24
C LEU A 76 -10.95 -15.66 1.98
N GLY A 77 -11.62 -14.74 2.67
CA GLY A 77 -13.04 -14.54 2.59
C GLY A 77 -13.46 -13.22 3.24
N ALA A 78 -14.78 -13.01 3.28
CA ALA A 78 -15.34 -11.84 3.94
C ALA A 78 -15.36 -11.98 5.48
N GLY A 79 -15.28 -13.19 6.00
CA GLY A 79 -15.51 -13.47 7.42
C GLY A 79 -16.97 -13.19 7.83
N ASP A 80 -17.18 -12.79 9.08
CA ASP A 80 -18.45 -12.26 9.56
C ASP A 80 -18.78 -10.96 8.81
N ARG A 81 -19.79 -10.98 7.93
CA ARG A 81 -20.09 -9.87 7.02
C ARG A 81 -20.47 -8.57 7.75
N PRO A 82 -21.40 -8.56 8.73
CA PRO A 82 -21.67 -7.37 9.53
C PRO A 82 -20.42 -6.79 10.19
N GLN A 83 -19.62 -7.61 10.85
CA GLN A 83 -18.39 -7.16 11.48
C GLN A 83 -17.39 -6.64 10.44
N ALA A 84 -17.25 -7.34 9.32
CA ALA A 84 -16.31 -6.96 8.27
C ALA A 84 -16.65 -5.59 7.66
N LEU A 85 -17.94 -5.29 7.48
CA LEU A 85 -18.37 -3.97 7.05
C LEU A 85 -18.07 -2.91 8.11
N ILE A 86 -18.46 -3.13 9.37
CA ILE A 86 -18.25 -2.16 10.45
C ILE A 86 -16.76 -1.88 10.66
N TYR A 87 -15.96 -2.93 10.87
CA TYR A 87 -14.52 -2.78 11.07
C TYR A 87 -13.83 -2.26 9.81
N GLY A 88 -14.27 -2.64 8.62
CA GLY A 88 -13.71 -2.14 7.37
C GLY A 88 -13.94 -0.64 7.21
N PHE A 89 -15.14 -0.12 7.49
CA PHE A 89 -15.42 1.31 7.44
C PHE A 89 -14.73 2.08 8.56
N LEU A 90 -14.67 1.54 9.78
CA LEU A 90 -13.92 2.16 10.88
C LEU A 90 -12.43 2.24 10.56
N TYR A 91 -11.86 1.16 10.04
CA TYR A 91 -10.46 1.10 9.64
C TYR A 91 -10.17 2.07 8.49
N ALA A 92 -11.05 2.14 7.48
CA ALA A 92 -10.99 3.13 6.41
C ALA A 92 -11.08 4.58 6.91
N ALA A 93 -11.95 4.86 7.89
CA ALA A 93 -12.10 6.18 8.47
C ALA A 93 -10.84 6.59 9.26
N VAL A 94 -10.30 5.70 10.09
CA VAL A 94 -9.07 5.93 10.85
C VAL A 94 -7.89 6.16 9.92
N GLY A 95 -7.72 5.28 8.92
CA GLY A 95 -6.62 5.42 7.97
C GLY A 95 -6.72 6.67 7.10
N THR A 96 -7.92 7.02 6.65
CA THR A 96 -8.19 8.30 5.98
C THR A 96 -7.85 9.50 6.87
N ALA A 97 -8.24 9.47 8.15
CA ALA A 97 -7.94 10.54 9.09
C ALA A 97 -6.43 10.69 9.34
N ILE A 98 -5.70 9.57 9.45
CA ILE A 98 -4.23 9.57 9.55
C ILE A 98 -3.61 10.17 8.28
N ALA A 99 -4.06 9.78 7.09
CA ALA A 99 -3.56 10.30 5.83
C ALA A 99 -3.76 11.83 5.72
N LEU A 100 -4.97 12.31 6.00
CA LEU A 100 -5.31 13.73 6.01
C LEU A 100 -4.51 14.50 7.07
N GLY A 101 -4.39 13.94 8.28
CA GLY A 101 -3.65 14.54 9.39
C GLY A 101 -2.16 14.69 9.08
N LEU A 102 -1.54 13.65 8.51
CA LEU A 102 -0.15 13.68 8.08
C LEU A 102 0.06 14.69 6.95
N ALA A 103 -0.84 14.74 5.96
CA ALA A 103 -0.78 15.71 4.87
C ALA A 103 -0.89 17.15 5.39
N TYR A 104 -1.87 17.41 6.26
CA TYR A 104 -2.07 18.71 6.86
C TYR A 104 -0.89 19.12 7.75
N TRP A 105 -0.37 18.21 8.58
CA TRP A 105 0.81 18.49 9.40
C TRP A 105 2.07 18.77 8.56
N ARG A 106 2.27 18.02 7.47
CA ARG A 106 3.45 18.13 6.60
C ARG A 106 3.43 19.36 5.69
N TYR A 107 2.27 19.66 5.09
CA TYR A 107 2.13 20.68 4.05
C TYR A 107 1.34 21.93 4.50
N ARG A 108 0.72 21.90 5.69
CA ARG A 108 -0.22 22.94 6.19
C ARG A 108 -1.46 23.15 5.30
N ARG A 109 -1.67 22.25 4.34
CA ARG A 109 -2.81 22.22 3.41
C ARG A 109 -2.95 20.82 2.82
N LEU A 110 -4.12 20.49 2.33
CA LEU A 110 -4.31 19.33 1.47
C LEU A 110 -3.86 19.69 0.05
N ARG A 111 -3.13 18.78 -0.60
CA ARG A 111 -2.71 18.92 -1.99
C ARG A 111 -3.51 17.91 -2.80
N PHE A 112 -4.48 18.35 -3.59
CA PHE A 112 -5.24 17.43 -4.43
C PHE A 112 -4.51 17.23 -5.76
N PRO A 113 -4.39 15.99 -6.25
CA PRO A 113 -3.80 15.71 -7.56
C PRO A 113 -4.78 16.09 -8.68
N ASP A 114 -4.29 16.08 -9.93
CA ASP A 114 -5.12 16.30 -11.11
C ASP A 114 -6.24 15.24 -11.21
N VAL A 115 -7.46 15.65 -11.55
CA VAL A 115 -8.65 14.80 -11.52
C VAL A 115 -8.52 13.61 -12.48
N LEU A 116 -7.81 13.80 -13.60
CA LEU A 116 -7.57 12.73 -14.58
C LEU A 116 -6.75 11.57 -14.02
N SER A 117 -6.01 11.78 -12.93
CA SER A 117 -5.22 10.73 -12.28
C SER A 117 -6.02 9.85 -11.31
N TYR A 118 -7.26 10.23 -10.96
CA TYR A 118 -8.06 9.56 -9.93
C TYR A 118 -8.44 8.13 -10.31
N PRO A 119 -8.91 7.83 -11.54
CA PRO A 119 -9.29 6.46 -11.90
C PRO A 119 -8.11 5.49 -11.82
N GLY A 120 -6.94 5.93 -12.30
CA GLY A 120 -5.71 5.13 -12.26
C GLY A 120 -5.23 4.87 -10.83
N ALA A 121 -5.29 5.89 -9.96
CA ALA A 121 -4.90 5.77 -8.56
C ALA A 121 -5.88 4.90 -7.75
N LEU A 122 -7.19 5.00 -8.02
CA LEU A 122 -8.20 4.17 -7.40
C LEU A 122 -7.98 2.69 -7.78
N LEU A 123 -7.81 2.40 -9.08
CA LEU A 123 -7.53 1.05 -9.56
C LEU A 123 -6.24 0.50 -8.95
N ASN A 124 -5.17 1.29 -8.92
CA ASN A 124 -3.90 0.91 -8.30
C ASN A 124 -4.10 0.59 -6.81
N SER A 125 -4.86 1.42 -6.10
CA SER A 125 -5.09 1.25 -4.66
C SER A 125 -5.87 -0.03 -4.37
N VAL A 126 -6.92 -0.30 -5.15
CA VAL A 126 -7.74 -1.50 -5.01
C VAL A 126 -6.94 -2.77 -5.35
N VAL A 127 -6.30 -2.83 -6.52
CA VAL A 127 -5.59 -4.04 -6.94
C VAL A 127 -4.40 -4.33 -6.03
N THR A 128 -3.65 -3.29 -5.62
CA THR A 128 -2.55 -3.45 -4.67
C THR A 128 -3.06 -3.97 -3.34
N ALA A 129 -4.15 -3.41 -2.81
CA ALA A 129 -4.74 -3.87 -1.55
C ALA A 129 -5.21 -5.33 -1.65
N ILE A 130 -5.85 -5.76 -2.75
CA ILE A 130 -6.23 -7.18 -2.94
C ILE A 130 -5.01 -8.08 -2.83
N VAL A 131 -3.96 -7.78 -3.61
CA VAL A 131 -2.73 -8.59 -3.65
C VAL A 131 -2.05 -8.62 -2.28
N ASP A 132 -1.92 -7.47 -1.63
CA ASP A 132 -1.24 -7.35 -0.33
C ASP A 132 -2.04 -8.01 0.80
N GLU A 133 -3.37 -7.87 0.82
CA GLU A 133 -4.19 -8.50 1.84
C GLU A 133 -4.19 -10.02 1.71
N VAL A 134 -4.32 -10.55 0.49
CA VAL A 134 -4.22 -12.00 0.25
C VAL A 134 -2.85 -12.53 0.66
N ALA A 135 -1.77 -11.83 0.26
CA ALA A 135 -0.42 -12.27 0.57
C ALA A 135 -0.11 -12.22 2.07
N PHE A 136 -0.35 -11.08 2.72
CA PHE A 136 0.12 -10.85 4.08
C PHE A 136 -0.91 -11.17 5.15
N ARG A 137 -2.15 -10.67 5.02
CA ARG A 137 -3.20 -10.87 6.04
C ARG A 137 -3.95 -12.18 5.84
N GLY A 138 -3.90 -12.73 4.62
CA GLY A 138 -4.39 -14.06 4.33
C GLY A 138 -3.32 -15.11 4.59
N VAL A 139 -2.43 -15.30 3.62
CA VAL A 139 -1.54 -16.48 3.63
C VAL A 139 -0.43 -16.39 4.67
N VAL A 140 0.34 -15.29 4.75
CA VAL A 140 1.43 -15.19 5.73
C VAL A 140 0.88 -15.27 7.15
N LEU A 141 -0.16 -14.51 7.47
CA LEU A 141 -0.80 -14.56 8.78
C LEU A 141 -1.38 -15.96 9.07
N GLY A 142 -2.14 -16.54 8.14
CA GLY A 142 -2.73 -17.86 8.27
C GLY A 142 -1.67 -18.95 8.52
N LEU A 143 -0.57 -18.95 7.77
CA LEU A 143 0.53 -19.89 7.97
C LEU A 143 1.18 -19.74 9.35
N LEU A 144 1.39 -18.51 9.82
CA LEU A 144 1.92 -18.26 11.16
C LEU A 144 0.97 -18.77 12.25
N LEU A 145 -0.35 -18.65 12.06
CA LEU A 145 -1.33 -19.17 13.00
C LEU A 145 -1.38 -20.71 12.97
N ILE A 146 -1.30 -21.31 11.79
CA ILE A 146 -1.30 -22.79 11.61
C ILE A 146 -0.08 -23.43 12.27
N THR A 147 1.08 -22.77 12.31
CA THR A 147 2.25 -23.28 13.03
C THR A 147 2.12 -23.22 14.56
N GLY A 148 0.99 -22.71 15.07
CA GLY A 148 0.70 -22.60 16.50
C GLY A 148 1.29 -21.35 17.14
N LEU A 149 1.70 -20.35 16.33
CA LEU A 149 2.17 -19.08 16.88
C LEU A 149 0.99 -18.32 17.52
N GLU A 150 1.27 -17.65 18.65
CA GLU A 150 0.28 -16.81 19.31
C GLU A 150 -0.19 -15.67 18.37
N PRO A 151 -1.49 -15.33 18.34
CA PRO A 151 -2.05 -14.41 17.34
C PRO A 151 -1.41 -13.02 17.31
N THR A 152 -1.04 -12.46 18.46
CA THR A 152 -0.37 -11.16 18.54
C THR A 152 1.02 -11.22 17.91
N ALA A 153 1.80 -12.25 18.24
CA ALA A 153 3.12 -12.48 17.64
C ALA A 153 3.02 -12.70 16.12
N ALA A 154 2.03 -13.48 15.66
CA ALA A 154 1.79 -13.70 14.24
C ALA A 154 1.49 -12.40 13.50
N ASN A 155 0.60 -11.56 14.05
CA ASN A 155 0.26 -10.25 13.51
C ASN A 155 1.48 -9.32 13.45
N VAL A 156 2.29 -9.29 14.52
CA VAL A 156 3.53 -8.49 14.54
C VAL A 156 4.50 -8.93 13.46
N ILE A 157 4.76 -10.23 13.33
CA ILE A 157 5.68 -10.76 12.32
C ILE A 157 5.16 -10.45 10.91
N GLN A 158 3.87 -10.67 10.64
CA GLN A 158 3.26 -10.34 9.36
C GLN A 158 3.39 -8.84 9.04
N ALA A 159 3.16 -7.94 10.00
CA ALA A 159 3.26 -6.50 9.79
C ALA A 159 4.70 -6.09 9.46
N LEU A 160 5.68 -6.68 10.13
CA LEU A 160 7.10 -6.48 9.84
C LEU A 160 7.49 -7.02 8.46
N LEU A 161 7.04 -8.23 8.10
CA LEU A 161 7.28 -8.80 6.77
C LEU A 161 6.69 -7.93 5.66
N TYR A 162 5.48 -7.39 5.86
CA TYR A 162 4.87 -6.43 4.94
C TYR A 162 5.69 -5.13 4.82
N ALA A 163 6.12 -4.55 5.94
CA ALA A 163 6.95 -3.34 5.96
C ALA A 163 8.31 -3.55 5.26
N LEU A 164 8.90 -4.74 5.39
CA LEU A 164 10.11 -5.14 4.69
C LEU A 164 9.85 -5.33 3.19
N ALA A 165 8.76 -6.01 2.83
CA ALA A 165 8.41 -6.30 1.44
C ALA A 165 8.11 -5.03 0.63
N THR A 166 7.54 -4.02 1.28
CA THR A 166 7.27 -2.70 0.71
C THR A 166 8.50 -1.79 0.67
N ARG A 167 9.63 -2.22 1.27
CA ARG A 167 10.91 -1.49 1.33
C ARG A 167 10.77 -0.07 1.88
N LEU A 168 9.77 0.19 2.72
CA LEU A 168 9.52 1.52 3.28
C LEU A 168 10.64 2.02 4.21
N GLY A 169 11.50 1.11 4.70
CA GLY A 169 12.70 1.44 5.47
C GLY A 169 13.96 1.76 4.64
N ALA A 170 13.91 1.67 3.31
CA ALA A 170 15.09 1.91 2.46
C ALA A 170 15.57 3.38 2.50
N PRO A 171 16.87 3.65 2.29
CA PRO A 171 17.40 5.01 2.27
C PRO A 171 16.64 5.90 1.27
N GLY A 172 16.22 7.08 1.71
CA GLY A 172 15.46 8.04 0.89
C GLY A 172 13.94 7.94 1.03
N ARG A 173 13.41 6.93 1.73
CA ARG A 173 11.98 6.78 2.05
C ARG A 173 11.61 7.56 3.32
N ASN A 174 10.39 8.07 3.39
CA ASN A 174 9.91 8.83 4.56
C ASN A 174 9.54 7.89 5.73
N ARG A 175 10.21 8.08 6.88
CA ARG A 175 10.03 7.27 8.10
C ARG A 175 8.59 7.24 8.61
N TRP A 176 7.81 8.29 8.38
CA TRP A 176 6.40 8.32 8.79
C TRP A 176 5.55 7.29 8.04
N MET A 177 5.88 6.99 6.78
CA MET A 177 5.16 5.95 6.03
C MET A 177 5.50 4.56 6.54
N LEU A 178 6.73 4.33 7.02
CA LEU A 178 7.10 3.09 7.69
C LEU A 178 6.29 2.90 8.98
N ILE A 179 6.23 3.94 9.83
CA ILE A 179 5.46 3.91 11.08
C ILE A 179 3.97 3.67 10.78
N MET A 180 3.42 4.39 9.81
CA MET A 180 2.03 4.23 9.38
C MET A 180 1.77 2.83 8.83
N ALA A 181 2.65 2.29 7.98
CA ALA A 181 2.49 0.95 7.41
C ALA A 181 2.57 -0.15 8.46
N ILE A 182 3.43 -0.01 9.48
CA ILE A 182 3.48 -0.94 10.61
C ILE A 182 2.21 -0.80 11.45
N GLY A 183 1.82 0.42 11.83
CA GLY A 183 0.64 0.65 12.68
C GLY A 183 -0.67 0.18 12.05
N LEU A 184 -0.91 0.58 10.79
CA LEU A 184 -2.02 0.08 9.99
C LEU A 184 -1.87 -1.42 9.68
N GLY A 185 -0.64 -1.90 9.54
CA GLY A 185 -0.34 -3.32 9.38
C GLY A 185 -0.84 -4.19 10.53
N LEU A 186 -0.55 -3.74 11.75
CA LEU A 186 -1.02 -4.37 13.00
C LEU A 186 -2.53 -4.24 13.16
N ALA A 187 -3.10 -3.08 12.86
CA ALA A 187 -4.55 -2.86 12.92
C ALA A 187 -5.28 -3.76 11.91
N GLY A 188 -4.77 -3.87 10.68
CA GLY A 188 -5.32 -4.74 9.64
C GLY A 188 -5.26 -6.22 10.01
N GLY A 189 -4.13 -6.71 10.53
CA GLY A 189 -4.04 -8.10 10.99
C GLY A 189 -4.96 -8.40 12.17
N TRP A 190 -5.12 -7.46 13.11
CA TRP A 190 -6.08 -7.58 14.20
C TRP A 190 -7.52 -7.61 13.68
N VAL A 191 -7.88 -6.70 12.77
CA VAL A 191 -9.20 -6.67 12.12
C VAL A 191 -9.48 -8.00 11.42
N THR A 192 -8.56 -8.52 10.62
CA THR A 192 -8.71 -9.82 9.93
C THR A 192 -8.95 -10.96 10.91
N ALA A 193 -8.22 -10.99 12.03
CA ALA A 193 -8.38 -12.02 13.06
C ALA A 193 -9.75 -11.95 13.74
N VAL A 194 -10.25 -10.74 14.04
CA VAL A 194 -11.56 -10.54 14.67
C VAL A 194 -12.70 -10.88 13.71
N THR A 195 -12.60 -10.47 12.45
CA THR A 195 -13.66 -10.71 11.46
C THR A 195 -13.62 -12.11 10.87
N GLY A 196 -12.49 -12.82 10.99
CA GLY A 196 -12.28 -14.13 10.36
C GLY A 196 -12.14 -14.04 8.84
N GLY A 197 -11.68 -12.91 8.31
CA GLY A 197 -11.61 -12.68 6.87
C GLY A 197 -10.93 -11.37 6.49
N ILE A 198 -10.26 -11.34 5.34
CA ILE A 198 -9.48 -10.20 4.87
C ILE A 198 -10.30 -8.99 4.39
N ALA A 199 -11.62 -9.12 4.18
CA ALA A 199 -12.42 -8.07 3.54
C ALA A 199 -12.39 -6.71 4.26
N ALA A 200 -12.40 -6.72 5.60
CA ALA A 200 -12.33 -5.50 6.40
C ALA A 200 -10.95 -4.81 6.29
N ALA A 201 -9.88 -5.60 6.39
CA ALA A 201 -8.53 -5.11 6.20
C ALA A 201 -8.31 -4.58 4.77
N PHE A 202 -8.85 -5.26 3.77
CA PHE A 202 -8.85 -4.83 2.36
C PHE A 202 -9.53 -3.47 2.17
N LEU A 203 -10.74 -3.30 2.70
CA LEU A 203 -11.47 -2.04 2.57
C LEU A 203 -10.69 -0.88 3.19
N GLY A 204 -10.19 -1.06 4.41
CA GLY A 204 -9.42 -0.02 5.08
C GLY A 204 -8.07 0.26 4.41
N HIS A 205 -7.36 -0.77 3.94
CA HIS A 205 -6.10 -0.59 3.22
C HIS A 205 -6.31 0.17 1.89
N ALA A 206 -7.26 -0.26 1.06
CA ALA A 206 -7.57 0.40 -0.21
C ALA A 206 -7.97 1.88 0.00
N ALA A 207 -8.85 2.14 0.97
CA ALA A 207 -9.30 3.49 1.30
C ALA A 207 -8.15 4.37 1.81
N THR A 208 -7.32 3.86 2.72
CA THR A 208 -6.20 4.62 3.29
C THR A 208 -5.18 4.97 2.22
N ARG A 209 -4.83 4.01 1.36
CA ARG A 209 -3.90 4.23 0.26
C ARG A 209 -4.41 5.29 -0.71
N PHE A 210 -5.69 5.23 -1.06
CA PHE A 210 -6.32 6.23 -1.91
C PHE A 210 -6.41 7.61 -1.22
N ALA A 211 -6.66 7.66 0.09
CA ALA A 211 -6.65 8.89 0.87
C ALA A 211 -5.25 9.53 0.94
N VAL A 212 -4.19 8.72 1.08
CA VAL A 212 -2.80 9.20 0.97
C VAL A 212 -2.54 9.76 -0.42
N PHE A 213 -3.01 9.13 -1.48
CA PHE A 213 -2.91 9.71 -2.82
C PHE A 213 -3.63 11.08 -2.92
N LEU A 214 -4.90 11.13 -2.51
CA LEU A 214 -5.73 12.32 -2.63
C LEU A 214 -5.24 13.52 -1.81
N SER A 215 -4.69 13.27 -0.62
CA SER A 215 -4.35 14.35 0.33
C SER A 215 -2.99 14.98 0.09
N THR A 216 -2.14 14.32 -0.71
CA THR A 216 -0.70 14.63 -0.81
C THR A 216 -0.30 15.14 -2.18
N GLY A 217 -1.20 14.99 -3.17
CA GLY A 217 -1.10 15.62 -4.48
C GLY A 217 -0.08 14.94 -5.39
N HIS A 218 0.55 13.88 -4.91
CA HIS A 218 1.46 13.06 -5.66
C HIS A 218 0.89 11.66 -5.78
N ALA A 219 1.12 11.06 -6.94
CA ALA A 219 0.81 9.64 -7.15
C ALA A 219 1.68 8.72 -6.26
N GLY A 220 2.64 9.28 -5.52
CA GLY A 220 3.59 8.54 -4.68
C GLY A 220 3.80 9.11 -3.28
N GLN A 221 4.96 8.78 -2.70
CA GLN A 221 5.34 9.13 -1.34
C GLN A 221 5.49 10.64 -1.18
N PHE A 222 5.11 11.15 0.00
CA PHE A 222 5.60 12.44 0.45
C PHE A 222 7.13 12.45 0.40
N LEU A 223 7.73 13.35 -0.38
CA LEU A 223 9.18 13.45 -0.41
C LEU A 223 9.70 13.89 0.98
N PRO A 224 10.88 13.38 1.40
CA PRO A 224 11.57 13.90 2.58
C PRO A 224 11.69 15.42 2.51
N ARG A 225 11.72 16.09 3.67
CA ARG A 225 11.95 17.55 3.74
C ARG A 225 13.18 17.95 2.94
N GLY A 226 13.04 19.01 2.15
CA GLY A 226 14.07 19.55 1.26
C GLY A 226 14.15 18.89 -0.12
N ARG A 227 13.29 17.92 -0.43
CA ARG A 227 13.30 17.22 -1.73
C ARG A 227 12.11 17.51 -2.64
N GLU A 228 11.07 18.15 -2.11
CA GLU A 228 9.95 18.62 -2.93
C GLU A 228 10.44 19.69 -3.92
N VAL A 229 9.93 19.67 -5.16
CA VAL A 229 10.33 20.65 -6.18
C VAL A 229 10.07 22.07 -5.68
N GLU A 230 8.96 22.30 -4.98
CA GLU A 230 8.66 23.62 -4.42
C GLU A 230 9.58 24.01 -3.26
N GLU A 231 10.06 23.05 -2.46
CA GLU A 231 11.00 23.32 -1.36
C GLU A 231 12.40 23.62 -1.91
N ILE A 232 12.82 22.88 -2.94
CA ILE A 232 14.07 23.13 -3.68
C ILE A 232 13.99 24.49 -4.37
N GLU A 233 12.89 24.79 -5.06
CA GLU A 233 12.65 26.09 -5.68
C GLU A 233 12.58 27.21 -4.66
N ALA A 234 11.91 27.02 -3.51
CA ALA A 234 11.87 28.01 -2.44
C ALA A 234 13.26 28.30 -1.87
N THR A 235 14.14 27.29 -1.83
CA THR A 235 15.54 27.45 -1.41
C THR A 235 16.37 28.17 -2.48
N ARG A 236 16.05 27.99 -3.77
CA ARG A 236 16.71 28.67 -4.90
C ARG A 236 16.20 30.10 -5.11
N ARG A 237 14.98 30.42 -4.66
CA ARG A 237 14.39 31.75 -4.74
C ARG A 237 14.95 32.63 -3.61
N PRO A 238 15.12 33.94 -3.85
CA PRO A 238 15.46 34.87 -2.78
C PRO A 238 14.38 34.86 -1.70
N PRO A 239 14.74 35.15 -0.44
CA PRO A 239 13.74 35.34 0.60
C PRO A 239 12.69 36.37 0.16
N LYS A 240 11.44 36.17 0.58
CA LYS A 240 10.33 37.06 0.23
C LYS A 240 10.70 38.50 0.62
N GLY A 241 10.67 39.42 -0.35
CA GLY A 241 11.06 40.82 -0.17
C GLY A 241 12.50 41.16 -0.60
N TRP A 242 13.32 40.19 -0.98
CA TRP A 242 14.66 40.43 -1.49
C TRP A 242 14.65 40.61 -3.01
N ARG A 243 15.33 41.66 -3.50
CA ARG A 243 15.49 41.93 -4.93
C ARG A 243 16.75 41.22 -5.43
N VAL A 244 16.62 40.40 -6.48
CA VAL A 244 17.79 39.79 -7.14
C VAL A 244 18.59 40.90 -7.82
N ILE A 245 19.81 41.17 -7.35
CA ILE A 245 20.73 42.08 -8.03
C ILE A 245 21.47 41.24 -9.07
N GLY A 246 20.92 41.18 -10.29
CA GLY A 246 21.55 40.58 -11.47
C GLY A 246 21.79 41.63 -12.57
N PRO A 247 22.57 41.31 -13.63
CA PRO A 247 22.83 42.24 -14.72
C PRO A 247 21.50 42.70 -15.33
N ARG A 248 21.28 44.02 -15.36
CA ARG A 248 20.04 44.66 -15.84
C ARG A 248 19.67 44.13 -17.23
N GLY A 249 18.53 43.43 -17.37
CA GLY A 249 18.09 43.03 -18.70
C GLY A 249 16.84 42.18 -18.89
N SER A 250 16.18 41.65 -17.84
CA SER A 250 15.00 40.78 -18.09
C SER A 250 14.02 40.74 -16.92
N ALA A 251 13.32 41.85 -16.68
CA ALA A 251 12.01 41.79 -16.05
C ALA A 251 10.96 41.55 -17.15
N PRO A 252 10.13 40.48 -17.11
CA PRO A 252 8.94 40.42 -17.95
C PRO A 252 7.94 41.49 -17.48
N PRO A 253 7.18 42.12 -18.38
CA PRO A 253 6.16 43.08 -18.00
C PRO A 253 5.02 42.37 -17.27
N ASP A 254 4.58 42.96 -16.15
CA ASP A 254 3.41 42.51 -15.40
C ASP A 254 2.17 42.48 -16.30
N ARG A 255 1.56 41.29 -16.44
CA ARG A 255 0.15 41.10 -16.78
C ARG A 255 -0.41 39.90 -16.02
#